data_AF-A0A836W3N2-F1
#
_entry.id   AF-A0A836W3N2-F1
#
_cell.length_a   1.000
_cell.length_b   1.000
_cell.length_c   1.000
_cell.angle_alpha   90.00
_cell.angle_beta   90.00
_cell.angle_gamma   90.00
#
_symmetry.space_group_name_H-M   'P 1'
#
loop_
_entity.id
_entity.type
_entity.pdbx_description
1 polymer ?
#
loop_
_entity_poly.entity_id
_entity_poly.type
_entity_poly.pdbx_seq_one_letter_code
_entity_poly.pdbx_strand_id
1 'polypeptide(L)' 'IKEGMELTLKMLNDVFEKFGIEVVNPEGEKFNPEHHQAMSMQENAELEPNTVMAVMQKGYLLNGRLIRPAMVMVSKAVE' A
#
# COMPACT_ATOMS: atom_id res chain seq x y z
N ILE A 1 6.81 25.28 7.11
CA ILE A 1 6.98 23.99 7.82
C ILE A 1 6.63 22.80 6.91
N LYS A 2 5.52 22.87 6.15
CA LYS A 2 5.09 21.80 5.23
C LYS A 2 6.17 21.39 4.20
N GLU A 3 6.77 22.36 3.51
CA GLU A 3 7.79 22.10 2.47
C GLU A 3 9.06 21.42 3.00
N GLY A 4 9.53 21.79 4.20
CA GLY A 4 10.71 21.16 4.81
C GLY A 4 10.47 19.70 5.19
N MET A 5 9.25 19.37 5.64
CA MET A 5 8.86 17.99 5.91
C MET A 5 8.71 17.19 4.62
N GLU A 6 8.13 17.77 3.57
CA GLU A 6 8.01 17.12 2.26
C GLU A 6 9.39 16.81 1.65
N LEU A 7 10.35 17.74 1.77
CA LEU A 7 11.75 17.51 1.37
C LEU A 7 12.40 16.37 2.16
N THR A 8 12.19 16.34 3.48
CA THR A 8 12.73 15.27 4.33
C THR A 8 12.12 13.92 3.97
N LEU A 9 10.81 13.86 3.71
CA LEU A 9 10.11 12.65 3.28
C LEU A 9 10.63 12.18 1.91
N LYS A 10 10.89 13.11 0.99
CA LYS A 10 11.47 12.79 -0.32
C LYS A 10 12.89 12.24 -0.19
N MET A 11 13.74 12.86 0.62
CA MET A 11 15.09 12.37 0.90
C MET A 11 15.07 10.97 1.51
N LEU A 12 14.14 10.69 2.42
CA LEU A 12 13.97 9.37 3.01
C LEU A 12 13.59 8.32 1.95
N ASN A 13 12.66 8.64 1.05
CA ASN A 13 12.29 7.74 -0.05
C ASN A 13 13.46 7.51 -1.02
N ASP A 14 14.22 8.54 -1.36
CA ASP A 14 15.40 8.43 -2.24
C ASP A 14 16.48 7.50 -1.64
N VAL A 15 16.66 7.56 -0.32
CA VAL A 15 17.53 6.62 0.41
C VAL A 15 16.93 5.21 0.36
N PHE A 16 15.64 5.04 0.62
CA PHE A 16 15.00 3.73 0.55
C PHE A 16 15.19 3.08 -0.82
N GLU A 17 14.94 3.81 -1.91
CA GLU A 17 15.15 3.32 -3.28
C GLU A 17 16.61 2.92 -3.52
N LYS A 18 17.59 3.72 -3.05
CA LYS A 18 19.02 3.40 -3.16
C LYS A 18 19.44 2.11 -2.46
N PHE A 19 18.79 1.77 -1.35
CA PHE A 19 19.05 0.54 -0.61
C PHE A 19 18.16 -0.63 -1.07
N GLY A 20 17.42 -0.46 -2.17
CA GLY A 20 16.54 -1.49 -2.74
C GLY A 20 15.26 -1.69 -1.94
N ILE A 21 14.83 -0.68 -1.18
CA ILE A 21 13.53 -0.69 -0.48
C ILE A 21 12.48 -0.09 -1.41
N GLU A 22 11.47 -0.89 -1.75
CA GLU A 22 10.36 -0.49 -2.60
C GLU A 22 9.10 -0.32 -1.76
N VAL A 23 8.37 0.78 -2.00
CA VAL A 23 7.13 1.09 -1.29
C VAL A 23 5.96 0.42 -2.00
N VAL A 24 5.24 -0.44 -1.29
CA VAL A 24 4.05 -1.13 -1.80
C VAL A 24 2.82 -0.30 -1.44
N ASN A 25 2.22 0.33 -2.45
CA ASN A 25 1.00 1.13 -2.32
C ASN A 25 -0.06 0.66 -3.33
N PRO A 26 -0.76 -0.45 -3.06
CA PRO A 26 -1.62 -1.12 -4.03
C PRO A 26 -3.01 -0.47 -4.11
N GLU A 27 -3.11 0.85 -4.04
CA GLU A 27 -4.41 1.54 -4.10
C GLU A 27 -5.04 1.35 -5.49
N GLY A 28 -6.25 0.81 -5.55
CA GLY A 28 -6.95 0.50 -6.79
C GLY A 28 -6.50 -0.80 -7.49
N GLU A 29 -5.51 -1.51 -6.94
CA GLU A 29 -5.07 -2.81 -7.48
C GLU A 29 -5.82 -3.99 -6.86
N LYS A 30 -5.75 -5.16 -7.50
CA LYS A 30 -6.31 -6.39 -6.91
C LYS A 30 -5.55 -6.77 -5.64
N PHE A 31 -6.29 -7.26 -4.65
CA PHE A 31 -5.72 -7.73 -3.40
C PHE A 31 -4.83 -8.95 -3.66
N ASN A 32 -3.55 -8.84 -3.29
CA ASN A 32 -2.59 -9.94 -3.30
C ASN A 32 -2.20 -10.30 -1.85
N PRO A 33 -2.57 -11.49 -1.34
CA PRO A 33 -2.24 -11.90 0.04
C PRO A 33 -0.74 -12.06 0.30
N GLU A 34 0.10 -12.20 -0.72
CA GLU A 34 1.55 -12.30 -0.56
C GLU A 34 2.17 -10.96 -0.13
N HIS A 35 1.60 -9.84 -0.56
CA HIS A 35 2.14 -8.50 -0.31
C HIS A 35 1.21 -7.60 0.50
N HIS A 36 -0.08 -7.94 0.60
CA HIS A 36 -1.11 -7.12 1.21
C HIS A 36 -1.78 -7.85 2.38
N GLN A 37 -2.08 -7.11 3.44
CA GLN A 37 -2.83 -7.57 4.59
C GLN A 37 -4.17 -6.83 4.64
N ALA A 38 -5.26 -7.55 4.34
CA ALA A 38 -6.60 -7.01 4.42
C ALA A 38 -7.00 -6.84 5.90
N MET A 39 -7.21 -5.60 6.32
CA MET A 39 -7.68 -5.28 7.68
C MET A 39 -9.20 -5.33 7.78
N SER A 40 -9.87 -4.82 6.74
CA SER A 40 -11.33 -4.76 6.68
C SER A 40 -11.79 -4.97 5.24
N MET A 41 -12.99 -5.52 5.10
CA MET A 41 -13.69 -5.60 3.82
C MET A 41 -14.84 -4.59 3.86
N GLN A 42 -14.97 -3.75 2.84
CA GLN A 42 -16.06 -2.79 2.74
C GLN A 42 -16.88 -3.06 1.48
N GLU A 43 -18.19 -3.07 1.64
CA GLU A 43 -19.17 -3.22 0.57
C GLU A 43 -19.08 -2.01 -0.36
N ASN A 44 -18.77 -2.25 -1.64
CA ASN A 44 -18.68 -1.18 -2.63
C ASN A 44 -19.26 -1.67 -3.96
N ALA A 45 -20.24 -0.93 -4.48
CA ALA A 45 -20.93 -1.26 -5.74
C ALA A 45 -20.19 -0.72 -6.98
N GLU A 46 -19.20 0.17 -6.80
CA GLU A 46 -18.45 0.81 -7.88
C GLU A 46 -17.12 0.12 -8.20
N LEU A 47 -16.58 -0.66 -7.25
CA LEU A 47 -15.29 -1.34 -7.38
C LEU A 47 -15.48 -2.86 -7.54
N GLU A 48 -14.65 -3.47 -8.40
CA GLU A 48 -14.63 -4.93 -8.56
C GLU A 48 -14.36 -5.63 -7.21
N PRO A 49 -14.98 -6.77 -6.91
CA PRO A 49 -14.71 -7.51 -5.68
C PRO A 49 -13.24 -7.93 -5.58
N ASN A 50 -12.68 -7.90 -4.36
CA ASN A 50 -11.25 -8.16 -4.08
C ASN A 50 -10.30 -7.08 -4.63
N THR A 51 -10.75 -5.83 -4.73
CA THR A 51 -9.89 -4.69 -5.08
C THR A 51 -9.51 -3.93 -3.83
N VAL A 52 -8.28 -3.44 -3.74
CA VAL A 52 -7.85 -2.57 -2.65
C VAL A 52 -8.51 -1.20 -2.83
N MET A 53 -9.43 -0.88 -1.93
CA MET A 53 -10.14 0.40 -1.93
C MET A 53 -9.30 1.51 -1.29
N ALA A 54 -8.57 1.19 -0.22
CA ALA A 54 -7.77 2.17 0.49
C ALA A 54 -6.56 1.52 1.17
N VAL A 55 -5.43 2.22 1.15
CA VAL A 55 -4.19 1.79 1.82
C VAL A 55 -4.07 2.54 3.15
N MET A 56 -4.31 1.84 4.25
CA MET A 56 -4.16 2.40 5.60
C MET A 56 -2.68 2.58 5.97
N GLN A 57 -1.82 1.68 5.46
CA GLN A 57 -0.40 1.72 5.71
C GLN A 57 0.35 1.09 4.56
N LYS A 58 1.30 1.85 4.00
CA LYS A 58 2.15 1.38 2.91
C LYS A 58 2.99 0.18 3.35
N GLY A 59 3.09 -0.80 2.47
CA GLY A 59 3.98 -1.94 2.62
C GLY A 59 5.38 -1.58 2.15
N TYR A 60 6.34 -2.43 2.45
CA TYR A 60 7.72 -2.28 2.00
C TYR A 60 8.29 -3.65 1.58
N LEU A 61 9.02 -3.65 0.48
CA LEU A 61 9.83 -4.75 -0.02
C LEU A 61 11.30 -4.35 0.08
N LEU A 62 12.19 -5.25 0.45
CA LEU A 62 13.64 -5.05 0.41
C LEU A 62 14.23 -6.04 -0.59
N ASN A 63 14.72 -5.56 -1.72
CA ASN A 63 15.27 -6.37 -2.81
C ASN A 63 14.30 -7.51 -3.21
N GLY A 64 13.00 -7.17 -3.36
CA GLY A 64 11.95 -8.14 -3.66
C GLY A 64 11.50 -9.03 -2.49
N ARG A 65 12.11 -8.93 -1.30
CA ARG A 65 11.68 -9.65 -0.10
C ARG A 65 10.70 -8.80 0.72
N LEU A 66 9.54 -9.35 1.05
CA LEU A 66 8.58 -8.70 1.94
C LEU A 66 9.17 -8.49 3.33
N ILE A 67 9.36 -7.21 3.69
CA ILE A 67 9.74 -6.80 5.06
C ILE A 67 8.51 -6.36 5.84
N ARG A 68 7.50 -5.82 5.16
CA ARG A 68 6.24 -5.43 5.78
C ARG A 68 5.09 -5.44 4.76
N PRO A 69 3.97 -6.14 5.02
CA PRO A 69 2.81 -6.09 4.15
C PRO A 69 2.12 -4.72 4.20
N ALA A 70 1.51 -4.33 3.09
CA ALA A 70 0.65 -3.16 3.03
C ALA A 70 -0.67 -3.46 3.74
N MET A 71 -1.08 -2.64 4.70
CA MET A 71 -2.38 -2.81 5.38
C MET A 71 -3.43 -2.08 4.56
N VAL A 72 -4.40 -2.83 4.06
CA VAL A 72 -5.35 -2.37 3.07
C VAL A 72 -6.79 -2.69 3.47
N MET A 73 -7.72 -1.88 2.98
CA MET A 73 -9.14 -2.21 2.96
C MET A 73 -9.50 -2.71 1.57
N VAL A 74 -10.21 -3.83 1.50
CA VAL A 74 -10.62 -4.44 0.23
C VAL A 74 -12.11 -4.28 -0.01
N SER A 75 -12.50 -4.14 -1.26
CA SER A 75 -13.90 -4.13 -1.66
C SER A 75 -14.50 -5.54 -1.59
N LYS A 76 -15.68 -5.63 -0.99
CA LYS A 76 -16.58 -6.78 -1.10
C LYS A 76 -17.70 -6.42 -2.08
N ALA A 77 -18.06 -7.34 -2.97
CA ALA A 77 -19.28 -7.19 -3.76
C ALA A 77 -20.47 -7.07 -2.79
N VAL A 78 -21.35 -6.09 -3.05
CA VAL A 78 -22.65 -5.98 -2.38
C VAL A 78 -23.51 -7.12 -2.93
N GLU A 79 -23.94 -8.03 -2.06
CA GLU A 79 -24.90 -9.09 -2.39
C GLU A 79 -26.33 -8.54 -2.43
#